data_AF-A0A0A8JL84-F1
#
_entry.id   AF-A0A0A8JL84-F1
#
_cell.length_a   1.000
_cell.length_b   1.000
_cell.length_c   1.000
_cell.angle_alpha   90.00
_cell.angle_beta   90.00
_cell.angle_gamma   90.00
#
_symmetry.space_group_name_H-M   'P 1'
#
loop_
_entity.id
_entity.type
_entity.pdbx_description
1 polymer ?
#
loop_
_entity_poly.entity_id
_entity_poly.type
_entity_poly.pdbx_seq_one_letter_code
_entity_poly.pdbx_strand_id
1 'polypeptide(L)' 'MIGTFVKPSRETEKLVLIEELNRLGIYETMKREPLESLSYYSLRTLLATRMEVAE' A
#
# COMPACT_ATOMS: atom_id res chain seq x y z
N MET A 1 19.47 6.33 -25.18
CA MET A 1 19.35 5.29 -24.14
C MET A 1 17.92 4.79 -24.16
N ILE A 2 17.70 3.51 -24.48
CA ILE A 2 16.38 2.88 -24.35
C ILE A 2 16.15 2.73 -22.85
N GLY A 3 15.22 3.52 -22.29
CA GLY A 3 14.82 3.41 -20.90
C GLY A 3 14.14 2.07 -20.68
N THR A 4 14.86 1.10 -20.12
CA THR A 4 14.28 -0.15 -19.64
C THR A 4 13.27 0.21 -18.56
N PHE A 5 11.98 0.16 -18.89
CA PHE A 5 10.90 0.23 -17.92
C PHE A 5 10.98 -1.03 -17.05
N VAL A 6 11.76 -0.96 -15.98
CA VAL A 6 11.79 -2.00 -14.95
C VAL A 6 10.44 -1.94 -14.26
N LYS A 7 9.59 -2.93 -14.52
CA LYS A 7 8.37 -3.10 -13.74
C LYS A 7 8.78 -3.20 -12.27
N PRO A 8 8.20 -2.39 -11.37
CA PRO A 8 8.53 -2.48 -9.96
C PRO A 8 8.28 -3.91 -9.48
N SER A 9 9.17 -4.42 -8.62
CA SER A 9 8.93 -5.71 -8.01
C SER A 9 7.68 -5.61 -7.14
N ARG A 10 7.03 -6.75 -6.90
CA ARG A 10 5.85 -6.81 -6.02
C ARG A 10 6.16 -6.30 -4.61
N GLU A 11 7.39 -6.43 -4.15
CA GLU A 11 7.85 -5.87 -2.87
C GLU A 11 7.96 -4.34 -2.94
N THR A 12 8.47 -3.78 -4.05
CA THR A 12 8.47 -2.33 -4.27
C THR A 12 7.04 -1.78 -4.30
N GLU A 13 6.12 -2.43 -5.01
CA GLU A 13 4.71 -2.02 -5.04
C GLU A 13 4.07 -2.11 -3.65
N LYS A 14 4.45 -3.11 -2.84
CA LYS A 14 3.99 -3.23 -1.45
C LYS A 14 4.43 -2.03 -0.62
N LEU A 15 5.68 -1.59 -0.74
CA LEU A 15 6.19 -0.42 -0.01
C LEU A 15 5.46 0.87 -0.40
N VAL A 16 5.17 1.04 -1.69
CA VAL A 16 4.37 2.18 -2.17
C VAL A 16 2.98 2.18 -1.54
N LEU A 17 2.30 1.03 -1.45
CA LEU A 17 1.00 0.94 -0.79
C LEU A 17 1.06 1.32 0.69
N ILE A 18 2.11 0.90 1.40
CA ILE A 18 2.31 1.25 2.81
C ILE A 18 2.53 2.77 2.95
N GLU A 19 3.33 3.37 2.06
CA GLU A 19 3.57 4.81 2.06
C GLU A 19 2.27 5.61 1.83
N GLU A 20 1.45 5.20 0.87
CA GLU A 20 0.16 5.84 0.59
C GLU A 20 -0.80 5.71 1.78
N LEU A 21 -0.86 4.55 2.43
CA LEU A 21 -1.64 4.36 3.65
C LEU A 21 -1.14 5.26 4.80
N ASN A 22 0.18 5.37 4.98
CA ASN A 22 0.78 6.24 5.99
C ASN A 22 0.45 7.71 5.72
N ARG A 23 0.43 8.15 4.45
CA ARG A 23 0.02 9.51 4.06
C ARG A 23 -1.44 9.81 4.41
N LEU A 24 -2.30 8.78 4.40
CA LEU A 24 -3.69 8.85 4.86
C LEU A 24 -3.84 8.75 6.40
N GLY A 25 -2.72 8.70 7.14
CA GLY A 25 -2.71 8.56 8.60
C GLY A 25 -3.03 7.15 9.11
N ILE A 26 -2.88 6.14 8.26
CA ILE A 26 -3.13 4.73 8.59
C ILE A 26 -1.79 4.05 8.75
N TYR A 27 -1.49 3.62 9.97
CA TYR A 27 -0.21 2.99 10.31
C TYR A 27 -0.36 1.52 10.70
N GLU A 28 -1.59 1.08 10.98
CA GLU A 28 -1.92 -0.28 11.41
C GLU A 28 -3.37 -0.63 11.06
N THR A 29 -3.70 -1.92 11.11
CA THR A 29 -5.09 -2.38 10.94
C THR A 29 -5.93 -2.14 12.19
N MET A 30 -7.25 -2.35 12.08
CA MET A 30 -8.16 -2.34 13.23
C MET A 30 -7.80 -3.37 14.33
N LYS A 31 -7.01 -4.40 13.98
CA LYS A 31 -6.53 -5.42 14.93
C LYS A 31 -5.16 -5.08 15.55
N ARG A 32 -4.64 -3.87 15.31
CA ARG A 32 -3.28 -3.44 15.67
C ARG A 32 -2.16 -4.24 15.01
N GLU A 33 -2.41 -4.70 13.78
CA GLU A 33 -1.37 -5.34 12.99
C GLU A 33 -0.64 -4.27 12.16
N PRO A 34 0.70 -4.25 12.17
CA PRO A 34 1.47 -3.29 11.38
C PRO A 34 1.27 -3.53 9.88
N LEU A 35 1.30 -2.47 9.07
CA LEU A 35 1.08 -2.59 7.62
C LEU A 35 2.13 -3.47 6.92
N GLU A 36 3.33 -3.52 7.48
CA GLU A 36 4.45 -4.34 6.98
C GLU A 36 4.16 -5.84 7.08
N SER A 37 3.33 -6.28 8.03
CA SER A 37 2.96 -7.70 8.16
C SER A 37 1.89 -8.11 7.14
N LEU A 38 1.19 -7.14 6.52
CA LEU A 38 0.11 -7.41 5.60
C LEU A 38 0.60 -7.87 4.23
N SER A 39 -0.25 -8.64 3.54
CA SER A 39 0.00 -9.01 2.16
C SER A 39 -0.21 -7.81 1.22
N TYR A 40 0.40 -7.87 0.03
CA TYR A 40 0.15 -6.88 -1.03
C TYR A 40 -1.34 -6.67 -1.32
N TYR A 41 -2.12 -7.74 -1.41
CA TYR A 41 -3.57 -7.63 -1.68
C TYR A 41 -4.31 -6.98 -0.52
N SER A 42 -3.96 -7.32 0.72
CA SER A 42 -4.56 -6.73 1.92
C SER A 42 -4.33 -5.22 1.97
N LEU A 43 -3.12 -4.77 1.66
CA LEU A 43 -2.78 -3.34 1.60
C LEU A 43 -3.55 -2.62 0.48
N ARG A 44 -3.65 -3.25 -0.69
CA ARG A 44 -4.40 -2.69 -1.83
C ARG A 44 -5.89 -2.55 -1.51
N THR A 45 -6.50 -3.55 -0.88
CA THR A 45 -7.90 -3.48 -0.46
C THR A 45 -8.09 -2.41 0.61
N LEU A 46 -7.20 -2.34 1.60
CA LEU A 46 -7.27 -1.34 2.67
C LEU A 46 -7.20 0.09 2.11
N LEU A 47 -6.30 0.32 1.15
CA LEU A 47 -6.17 1.61 0.48
C LEU A 47 -7.44 1.96 -0.30
N ALA A 48 -7.97 1.02 -1.09
CA ALA A 48 -9.20 1.24 -1.86
C ALA A 48 -10.39 1.61 -0.95
N THR A 49 -10.62 0.85 0.12
CA THR A 49 -11.70 1.14 1.10
C THR A 49 -11.57 2.53 1.71
N ARG A 50 -10.34 3.04 1.88
CA ARG A 50 -10.10 4.36 2.49
C ARG A 50 -10.28 5.51 1.51
N MET A 51 -9.93 5.29 0.25
CA MET A 51 -10.20 6.24 -0.81
C MET A 51 -11.71 6.36 -1.09
N GLU A 52 -12.46 5.25 -1.04
CA GLU A 52 -13.93 5.27 -1.22
C GLU A 52 -14.68 6.00 -0.11
N VAL A 53 -14.13 6.06 1.10
CA VAL A 53 -14.75 6.76 2.24
C VAL A 53 -14.43 8.26 2.25
N ALA A 54 -13.45 8.70 1.46
CA ALA A 54 -13.01 10.10 1.40
C ALA A 54 -13.79 10.95 0.38
N GLU A 55 -14.69 10.33 -0.39
CA GLU A 55 -15.59 10.96 -1.38
C GLU A 55 -17.00 11.16 -0.78
#